data_AF-A0A1Q3B8Q5-F1
#
_entry.id   AF-A0A1Q3B8Q5-F1
#
_cell.length_a   1.000
_cell.length_b   1.000
_cell.length_c   1.000
_cell.angle_alpha   90.00
_cell.angle_beta   90.00
_cell.angle_gamma   90.00
#
_symmetry.space_group_name_H-M   'P 1'
#
loop_
_entity.id
_entity.type
_entity.pdbx_description
1 polymer ?
#
loop_
_entity_poly.entity_id
_entity_poly.type
_entity_poly.pdbx_seq_one_letter_code
_entity_poly.pdbx_strand_id
1 'polypeptide(L)'
;LEMELACLRNKCISISTPIPSLPHSLPITRPLSSSFRLIPLLRKNLCFASSSSDTLVAGSTVVTNKKEDEFVDLKSWMHKNGLPPCKVVLQEKPSHHEKHRPIHYVAASEDLQVGDVAFSVPNSLVVTLERVLGNETIAELLTTNKLSELACLALYLMYEKKQGKKSFWYPYIRELDRQRGRGQMAVESPLLWSEAELDYLTGSPTKAEVVERAEGIKREYNELDTVWFMAGSLFQQYPYDIPTEAFPFEIFKQAFVAVQSCVVHLQKVSLARRFALVPLGPPLLAYRSNCKAMLSVVGDAVQLVVDRAYKAGESIVVW
;
A
#
# COMPACT_ATOMS: atom_id res chain seq x y z
N LEU A 1 -32.34 4.35 34.43
CA LEU A 1 -33.40 5.20 33.84
C LEU A 1 -32.79 6.57 33.64
N GLU A 2 -32.64 7.16 32.48
CA GLU A 2 -33.07 6.87 31.11
C GLU A 2 -32.10 7.70 30.24
N MET A 3 -31.66 7.13 29.12
CA MET A 3 -30.69 7.73 28.20
C MET A 3 -31.46 8.18 26.96
N GLU A 4 -31.62 9.49 26.76
CA GLU A 4 -32.23 10.03 25.55
C GLU A 4 -31.19 10.34 24.47
N LEU A 5 -31.33 9.59 23.37
CA LEU A 5 -30.75 9.80 22.06
C LEU A 5 -31.35 11.04 21.40
N ALA A 6 -30.53 12.02 21.04
CA ALA A 6 -30.94 13.10 20.15
C ALA A 6 -30.12 13.08 18.85
N CYS A 7 -30.78 12.52 17.83
CA CYS A 7 -30.44 12.56 16.42
C CYS A 7 -30.42 14.01 15.90
N LEU A 8 -29.28 14.51 15.41
CA LEU A 8 -29.21 15.80 14.72
C LEU A 8 -29.20 15.60 13.20
N ARG A 9 -30.40 15.83 12.69
CA ARG A 9 -30.87 15.78 11.30
C ARG A 9 -30.36 17.00 10.52
N ASN A 10 -29.82 16.74 9.33
CA ASN A 10 -29.45 17.70 8.30
C ASN A 10 -30.52 18.79 8.09
N LYS A 11 -30.10 20.06 8.11
CA LYS A 11 -30.85 21.17 7.51
C LYS A 11 -29.94 21.92 6.54
N CYS A 12 -30.22 21.70 5.25
CA CYS A 12 -29.78 22.56 4.17
C CYS A 12 -30.38 23.97 4.36
N ILE A 13 -29.53 24.99 4.32
CA ILE A 13 -29.94 26.38 4.14
C ILE A 13 -29.23 26.88 2.88
N SER A 14 -30.03 27.06 1.83
CA SER A 14 -29.63 27.67 0.58
C SER A 14 -29.53 29.19 0.76
N ILE A 15 -28.38 29.77 0.45
CA ILE A 15 -28.24 31.22 0.26
C ILE A 15 -27.60 31.44 -1.11
N SER A 16 -28.42 31.97 -2.01
CA SER A 16 -28.10 32.44 -3.35
C SER A 16 -27.71 33.92 -3.30
N THR A 17 -26.73 34.34 -4.12
CA THR A 17 -26.52 35.68 -4.77
C THR A 17 -25.08 35.78 -5.33
N PRO A 18 -24.71 36.71 -6.23
CA PRO A 18 -24.70 36.46 -7.68
C PRO A 18 -23.31 36.63 -8.34
N ILE A 19 -23.21 36.13 -9.58
CA ILE A 19 -22.07 36.22 -10.50
C ILE A 19 -21.84 37.67 -10.98
N PRO A 20 -20.58 38.11 -11.16
CA PRO A 20 -20.24 39.11 -12.17
C PRO A 20 -19.40 38.53 -13.32
N SER A 21 -19.76 39.00 -14.51
CA SER A 21 -19.33 38.65 -15.86
C SER A 21 -17.88 39.02 -16.23
N LEU A 22 -17.34 38.27 -17.20
CA LEU A 22 -16.10 38.52 -17.97
C LEU A 22 -16.03 39.92 -18.61
N PRO A 23 -14.81 40.32 -19.02
CA PRO A 23 -14.63 40.63 -20.45
C PRO A 23 -13.33 40.09 -21.10
N HIS A 24 -13.52 39.58 -22.33
CA HIS A 24 -12.76 39.86 -23.57
C HIS A 24 -11.29 39.41 -23.79
N SER A 25 -11.15 38.32 -24.57
CA SER A 25 -10.52 38.18 -25.90
C SER A 25 -9.05 38.59 -26.24
N LEU A 26 -8.33 37.57 -26.77
CA LEU A 26 -7.30 37.51 -27.85
C LEU A 26 -5.81 37.78 -27.50
N PRO A 27 -4.81 37.30 -28.30
CA PRO A 27 -4.84 36.40 -29.46
C PRO A 27 -3.88 35.18 -29.40
N ILE A 28 -4.08 34.31 -30.40
CA ILE A 28 -3.26 33.19 -30.86
C ILE A 28 -1.86 33.64 -31.31
N THR A 29 -0.82 32.92 -30.88
CA THR A 29 0.45 32.78 -31.63
C THR A 29 1.01 31.37 -31.49
N ARG A 30 1.17 30.69 -32.63
CA ARG A 30 2.02 29.49 -32.78
C ARG A 30 3.48 29.93 -32.89
N PRO A 31 4.42 29.02 -32.56
CA PRO A 31 5.40 28.70 -33.60
C PRO A 31 5.67 27.20 -33.78
N LEU A 32 6.25 26.98 -34.95
CA LEU A 32 6.62 25.74 -35.64
C LEU A 32 7.67 24.89 -34.90
N SER A 33 7.48 23.57 -35.03
CA SER A 33 8.47 22.57 -35.51
C SER A 33 9.93 22.67 -35.02
N SER A 34 10.38 21.67 -34.26
CA SER A 34 11.67 21.05 -34.55
C SER A 34 11.62 19.54 -34.34
N SER A 35 11.79 18.82 -35.45
CA SER A 35 11.95 17.38 -35.55
C SER A 35 13.26 16.94 -34.87
N PHE A 36 13.17 16.02 -33.91
CA PHE A 36 14.32 15.21 -33.51
C PHE A 36 14.14 13.77 -33.96
N ARG A 37 15.15 13.33 -34.72
CA ARG A 37 15.21 12.10 -35.48
C ARG A 37 15.36 10.90 -34.55
N LEU A 38 14.53 9.89 -34.81
CA LEU A 38 14.70 8.52 -34.35
C LEU A 38 15.97 7.92 -34.99
N ILE A 39 16.82 7.28 -34.18
CA ILE A 39 17.85 6.35 -34.65
C ILE A 39 17.52 4.97 -34.05
N PRO A 40 17.26 3.93 -34.86
CA PRO A 40 17.06 2.57 -34.38
C PRO A 40 18.40 1.83 -34.31
N LEU A 41 18.81 1.40 -33.11
CA LEU A 41 19.88 0.41 -32.97
C LEU A 41 19.27 -0.99 -32.95
N LEU A 42 19.18 -1.57 -34.15
CA LEU A 42 19.14 -3.00 -34.38
C LEU A 42 20.40 -3.64 -33.79
N ARG A 43 20.27 -4.61 -32.88
CA ARG A 43 21.35 -5.58 -32.66
C ARG A 43 20.83 -7.01 -32.62
N LYS A 44 21.35 -7.74 -33.61
CA LYS A 44 21.09 -9.09 -34.07
C LYS A 44 21.20 -10.17 -32.99
N ASN A 45 20.26 -11.11 -33.07
CA ASN A 45 20.39 -12.49 -32.59
C ASN A 45 21.55 -13.19 -33.30
N LEU A 46 22.39 -13.91 -32.54
CA LEU A 46 23.22 -14.98 -33.06
C LEU A 46 23.11 -16.18 -32.11
N CYS A 47 22.40 -17.19 -32.59
CA CYS A 47 22.41 -18.55 -32.05
C CYS A 47 23.77 -19.18 -32.39
N PHE A 48 24.45 -19.74 -31.39
CA PHE A 48 25.54 -20.67 -31.62
C PHE A 48 25.08 -22.05 -31.15
N ALA A 49 24.90 -22.94 -32.12
CA ALA A 49 24.84 -24.37 -31.91
C ALA A 49 26.25 -24.93 -32.08
N SER A 50 26.71 -25.73 -31.11
CA SER A 50 27.78 -26.71 -31.32
C SER A 50 27.49 -27.95 -30.50
N SER A 51 27.51 -29.08 -31.20
CA SER A 51 27.38 -30.45 -30.72
C SER A 51 28.77 -31.01 -30.43
N SER A 52 28.96 -31.74 -29.32
CA SER A 52 29.43 -33.16 -29.34
C SER A 52 29.78 -33.72 -27.94
N SER A 53 29.17 -34.88 -27.67
CA SER A 53 29.56 -36.11 -26.93
C SER A 53 30.42 -36.13 -25.64
N ASP A 54 29.76 -36.68 -24.61
CA ASP A 54 30.13 -37.76 -23.65
C ASP A 54 31.53 -37.91 -23.07
N THR A 55 31.61 -37.96 -21.73
CA THR A 55 32.16 -39.10 -20.94
C THR A 55 31.76 -38.98 -19.46
N LEU A 56 31.40 -40.11 -18.86
CA LEU A 56 30.94 -40.33 -17.48
C LEU A 56 32.02 -40.07 -16.40
N VAL A 57 31.62 -39.67 -15.19
CA VAL A 57 31.91 -40.33 -13.88
C VAL A 57 31.67 -39.38 -12.68
N ALA A 58 30.92 -39.92 -11.71
CA ALA A 58 30.85 -39.63 -10.26
C ALA A 58 30.50 -38.23 -9.73
N GLY A 59 29.32 -38.19 -9.09
CA GLY A 59 29.13 -37.62 -7.76
C GLY A 59 29.29 -36.11 -7.62
N SER A 60 28.21 -35.35 -7.82
CA SER A 60 28.11 -34.02 -7.23
C SER A 60 26.69 -33.70 -6.81
N THR A 61 26.55 -33.46 -5.51
CA THR A 61 25.63 -32.55 -4.83
C THR A 61 24.70 -31.79 -5.77
N VAL A 62 23.39 -31.99 -5.59
CA VAL A 62 22.34 -31.19 -6.22
C VAL A 62 22.48 -29.75 -5.72
N VAL A 63 23.33 -28.98 -6.39
CA VAL A 63 23.30 -27.52 -6.34
C VAL A 63 22.13 -27.11 -7.21
N THR A 64 20.98 -26.88 -6.57
CA THR A 64 19.90 -26.12 -7.20
C THR A 64 20.41 -24.72 -7.45
N ASN A 65 21.01 -24.49 -8.61
CA ASN A 65 21.24 -23.16 -9.16
C ASN A 65 19.88 -22.54 -9.53
N LYS A 66 19.13 -22.12 -8.52
CA LYS A 66 18.17 -21.03 -8.71
C LYS A 66 19.02 -19.78 -8.85
N LYS A 67 19.04 -19.19 -10.06
CA LYS A 67 19.38 -17.79 -10.24
C LYS A 67 18.34 -16.98 -9.46
N GLU A 68 18.55 -16.84 -8.15
CA GLU A 68 17.92 -15.78 -7.39
C GLU A 68 18.53 -14.49 -7.96
N ASP A 69 17.74 -13.79 -8.80
CA ASP A 69 18.00 -12.38 -9.10
C ASP A 69 18.46 -11.72 -7.78
N GLU A 70 19.50 -10.89 -7.77
CA GLU A 70 19.89 -10.11 -6.58
C GLU A 70 18.70 -9.27 -6.10
N PHE A 71 17.88 -9.87 -5.24
CA PHE A 71 16.63 -9.28 -4.80
C PHE A 71 16.99 -8.31 -3.69
N VAL A 72 16.84 -7.02 -3.97
CA VAL A 72 17.01 -5.99 -2.93
C VAL A 72 15.96 -6.25 -1.85
N ASP A 73 16.41 -6.61 -0.65
CA ASP A 73 15.58 -6.78 0.54
C ASP A 73 14.91 -5.45 0.93
N LEU A 74 13.74 -5.51 1.59
CA LEU A 74 13.01 -4.32 2.02
C LEU A 74 13.88 -3.40 2.88
N LYS A 75 14.58 -3.97 3.87
CA LYS A 75 15.41 -3.18 4.81
C LYS A 75 16.58 -2.53 4.07
N SER A 76 17.22 -3.27 3.17
CA SER A 76 18.31 -2.76 2.32
C SER A 76 17.85 -1.62 1.41
N TRP A 77 16.66 -1.73 0.80
CA TRP A 77 16.06 -0.64 0.02
C TRP A 77 15.78 0.59 0.89
N MET A 78 15.23 0.40 2.09
CA MET A 78 14.96 1.52 2.99
C MET A 78 16.25 2.24 3.41
N HIS A 79 17.31 1.51 3.78
CA HIS A 79 18.61 2.11 4.12
C HIS A 79 19.23 2.89 2.96
N LYS A 80 19.16 2.34 1.74
CA LYS A 80 19.64 3.04 0.54
C LYS A 80 18.90 4.36 0.29
N ASN A 81 17.66 4.49 0.77
CA ASN A 81 16.81 5.65 0.58
C ASN A 81 16.64 6.50 1.86
N GLY A 82 17.59 6.41 2.79
CA GLY A 82 17.68 7.34 3.93
C GLY A 82 17.05 6.85 5.24
N LEU A 83 16.74 5.55 5.38
CA LEU A 83 16.36 4.99 6.67
C LEU A 83 17.56 5.06 7.65
N PRO A 84 17.42 5.74 8.81
CA PRO A 84 18.41 5.74 9.87
C PRO A 84 18.69 4.33 10.42
N PRO A 85 19.76 4.13 11.21
CA PRO A 85 19.95 2.90 11.98
C PRO A 85 18.69 2.57 12.78
N CYS A 86 18.23 1.32 12.67
CA CYS A 86 17.01 0.84 13.31
C CYS A 86 17.34 -0.32 14.25
N LYS A 87 16.65 -0.38 15.38
CA LYS A 87 16.80 -1.43 16.41
C LYS A 87 15.88 -2.62 16.17
N VAL A 88 15.54 -2.86 14.90
CA VAL A 88 14.63 -3.92 14.47
C VAL A 88 15.16 -4.69 13.26
N VAL A 89 14.73 -5.94 13.14
CA VAL A 89 15.00 -6.85 12.03
C VAL A 89 13.70 -7.45 11.53
N LEU A 90 13.69 -7.88 10.27
CA LEU A 90 12.62 -8.71 9.73
C LEU A 90 12.96 -10.17 9.99
N GLN A 91 12.01 -10.90 10.57
CA GLN A 91 12.08 -12.34 10.75
C GLN A 91 10.95 -13.04 10.01
N GLU A 92 11.11 -14.31 9.71
CA GLU A 92 10.13 -15.13 9.00
C GLU A 92 9.34 -16.01 9.97
N LYS A 93 8.04 -16.17 9.68
CA LYS A 93 7.17 -17.16 10.33
C LYS A 93 6.45 -17.99 9.26
N PRO A 94 6.33 -19.32 9.43
CA PRO A 94 5.62 -20.16 8.47
C PRO A 94 4.15 -19.73 8.33
N SER A 95 3.63 -19.92 7.12
CA SER A 95 2.21 -19.75 6.83
C SER A 95 1.44 -21.01 7.23
N HIS A 96 0.18 -20.85 7.66
CA HIS A 96 -0.71 -21.98 7.94
C HIS A 96 -1.07 -22.79 6.67
N HIS A 97 -1.07 -22.13 5.51
CA HIS A 97 -1.24 -22.79 4.21
C HIS A 97 0.12 -23.05 3.56
N GLU A 98 0.41 -24.33 3.26
CA GLU A 98 1.67 -24.79 2.66
C GLU A 98 1.99 -24.13 1.31
N LYS A 99 0.95 -23.72 0.56
CA LYS A 99 1.10 -23.06 -0.75
C LYS A 99 1.55 -21.60 -0.64
N HIS A 100 1.39 -20.98 0.54
CA HIS A 100 1.72 -19.58 0.73
C HIS A 100 3.13 -19.42 1.27
N ARG A 101 3.81 -18.36 0.81
CA ARG A 101 5.14 -17.99 1.34
C ARG A 101 5.04 -17.68 2.84
N PRO A 102 6.13 -17.93 3.60
CA PRO A 102 6.29 -17.41 4.96
C PRO A 102 6.00 -15.91 5.00
N ILE A 103 5.41 -15.46 6.09
CA ILE A 103 5.19 -14.04 6.34
C ILE A 103 6.41 -13.46 7.07
N HIS A 104 6.71 -12.19 6.83
CA HIS A 104 7.64 -11.44 7.67
C HIS A 104 6.94 -10.78 8.84
N TYR A 105 7.70 -10.58 9.91
CA TYR A 105 7.31 -9.75 11.03
C TYR A 105 8.51 -8.96 11.56
N VAL A 106 8.23 -7.84 12.24
CA VAL A 106 9.25 -7.03 12.89
C VAL A 106 9.58 -7.62 14.26
N ALA A 107 10.87 -7.85 14.49
CA ALA A 107 11.42 -8.24 15.78
C ALA A 107 12.49 -7.26 16.25
N ALA A 108 12.70 -7.17 17.56
CA ALA A 108 13.79 -6.40 18.13
C ALA A 108 15.13 -6.99 17.67
N SER A 109 16.06 -6.16 17.21
CA SER A 109 17.41 -6.63 16.82
C SER A 109 18.36 -6.77 18.00
N GLU A 110 18.02 -6.10 19.10
CA GLU A 110 18.76 -6.01 20.35
C GLU A 110 17.77 -5.88 21.51
N ASP A 111 18.26 -5.89 22.74
CA ASP A 111 17.43 -5.63 23.91
C ASP A 111 16.98 -4.16 23.91
N LEU A 112 15.68 -3.92 24.09
CA LEU A 112 15.08 -2.59 24.15
C LEU A 112 14.53 -2.30 25.55
N GLN A 113 14.61 -1.04 25.96
CA GLN A 113 14.00 -0.53 27.18
C GLN A 113 12.77 0.34 26.85
N VAL A 114 11.90 0.53 27.82
CA VAL A 114 10.75 1.44 27.69
C VAL A 114 11.22 2.83 27.27
N GLY A 115 10.60 3.39 26.24
CA GLY A 115 10.97 4.71 25.71
C GLY A 115 12.04 4.68 24.62
N ASP A 116 12.62 3.52 24.29
CA ASP A 116 13.50 3.39 23.15
C ASP A 116 12.76 3.62 21.82
N VAL A 117 13.41 4.29 20.88
CA VAL A 117 12.95 4.39 19.49
C VAL A 117 13.34 3.10 18.78
N ALA A 118 12.37 2.25 18.42
CA ALA A 118 12.60 1.02 17.68
C ALA A 118 13.05 1.32 16.23
N PHE A 119 12.36 2.26 15.58
CA PHE A 119 12.72 2.75 14.25
C PHE A 119 12.09 4.12 13.97
N SER A 120 12.64 4.81 12.96
CA SER A 120 12.19 6.12 12.49
C SER A 120 12.21 6.14 10.97
N VAL A 121 11.04 6.04 10.33
CA VAL A 121 10.91 6.03 8.87
C VAL A 121 10.74 7.46 8.34
N PRO A 122 11.62 7.96 7.47
CA PRO A 122 11.47 9.30 6.90
C PRO A 122 10.20 9.40 6.05
N ASN A 123 9.58 10.58 6.01
CA ASN A 123 8.34 10.83 5.27
C ASN A 123 8.49 10.59 3.75
N SER A 124 9.71 10.61 3.21
CA SER A 124 10.03 10.20 1.83
C SER A 124 9.69 8.74 1.54
N LEU A 125 9.69 7.87 2.56
CA LEU A 125 9.41 6.44 2.48
C LEU A 125 8.01 6.06 2.97
N VAL A 126 7.15 7.02 3.28
CA VAL A 126 5.77 6.75 3.74
C VAL A 126 4.79 7.03 2.61
N VAL A 127 3.87 6.12 2.28
CA VAL A 127 2.84 6.42 1.25
C VAL A 127 1.63 7.06 1.92
N THR A 128 1.28 8.28 1.51
CA THR A 128 0.10 9.03 1.97
C THR A 128 -0.68 9.54 0.76
N LEU A 129 -1.92 9.98 0.97
CA LEU A 129 -2.69 10.61 -0.12
C LEU A 129 -2.01 11.87 -0.66
N GLU A 130 -1.39 12.67 0.20
CA GLU A 130 -0.63 13.87 -0.21
C GLU A 130 0.36 13.55 -1.33
N ARG A 131 1.10 12.44 -1.18
CA ARG A 131 2.07 11.99 -2.19
C ARG A 131 1.40 11.44 -3.46
N VAL A 132 0.28 10.76 -3.29
CA VAL A 132 -0.41 10.04 -4.38
C VAL A 132 -1.16 11.00 -5.31
N LEU A 133 -1.85 11.99 -4.72
CA LEU A 133 -2.82 12.85 -5.40
C LEU A 133 -2.36 14.31 -5.48
N GLY A 134 -1.42 14.73 -4.64
CA GLY A 134 -1.15 16.15 -4.40
C GLY A 134 -2.25 16.83 -3.58
N ASN A 135 -2.02 18.07 -3.13
CA ASN A 135 -2.92 18.72 -2.17
C ASN A 135 -4.28 19.17 -2.76
N GLU A 136 -4.30 19.63 -4.02
CA GLU A 136 -5.51 20.20 -4.64
C GLU A 136 -6.57 19.13 -4.95
N THR A 137 -6.16 18.01 -5.57
CA THR A 137 -7.03 16.89 -5.93
C THR A 137 -7.64 16.19 -4.70
N ILE A 138 -6.94 16.21 -3.56
CA ILE A 138 -7.46 15.64 -2.30
C ILE A 138 -8.67 16.41 -1.81
N ALA A 139 -8.67 17.74 -1.93
CA ALA A 139 -9.82 18.55 -1.52
C ALA A 139 -11.06 18.19 -2.33
N GLU A 140 -10.93 18.06 -3.65
CA GLU A 140 -12.02 17.67 -4.54
C GLU A 140 -12.54 16.25 -4.19
N LEU A 141 -11.66 15.27 -4.07
CA LEU A 141 -12.04 13.89 -3.74
C LEU A 141 -12.77 13.79 -2.40
N LEU A 142 -12.23 14.42 -1.36
CA LEU A 142 -12.86 14.43 -0.03
C LEU A 142 -14.22 15.14 -0.03
N THR A 143 -14.47 16.08 -0.95
CA THR A 143 -15.79 16.72 -1.06
C THR A 143 -16.81 15.89 -1.83
N THR A 144 -16.38 15.06 -2.78
CA THR A 144 -17.29 14.21 -3.56
C THR A 144 -17.77 12.97 -2.79
N ASN A 145 -17.04 12.52 -1.77
CA ASN A 145 -17.31 11.31 -0.97
C ASN A 145 -17.54 10.03 -1.80
N LYS A 146 -17.06 10.00 -3.06
CA LYS A 146 -17.26 8.85 -3.96
C LYS A 146 -16.24 7.73 -3.74
N LEU A 147 -15.01 8.08 -3.38
CA LEU A 147 -13.95 7.14 -3.07
C LEU A 147 -13.45 7.37 -1.65
N SER A 148 -13.20 6.27 -0.93
CA SER A 148 -12.47 6.35 0.33
C SER A 148 -10.98 6.58 0.08
N GLU A 149 -10.27 7.08 1.08
CA GLU A 149 -8.81 7.21 1.00
C GLU A 149 -8.12 5.86 0.80
N LEU A 150 -8.71 4.78 1.33
CA LEU A 150 -8.20 3.43 1.15
C LEU A 150 -8.33 2.97 -0.30
N ALA A 151 -9.40 3.32 -1.01
CA ALA A 151 -9.53 3.02 -2.43
C ALA A 151 -8.48 3.76 -3.26
N CYS A 152 -8.23 5.04 -2.97
CA CYS A 152 -7.19 5.81 -3.65
C CYS A 152 -5.80 5.22 -3.41
N LEU A 153 -5.46 4.86 -2.17
CA LEU A 153 -4.20 4.19 -1.85
C LEU A 153 -4.09 2.81 -2.53
N ALA A 154 -5.16 2.02 -2.54
CA ALA A 154 -5.18 0.71 -3.19
C ALA A 154 -4.93 0.82 -4.69
N LEU A 155 -5.64 1.74 -5.36
CA LEU A 155 -5.47 1.98 -6.78
C LEU A 155 -4.04 2.45 -7.10
N TYR A 156 -3.48 3.36 -6.30
CA TYR A 156 -2.10 3.80 -6.45
C TYR A 156 -1.11 2.63 -6.35
N LEU A 157 -1.24 1.78 -5.33
CA LEU A 157 -0.38 0.60 -5.19
C LEU A 157 -0.52 -0.37 -6.36
N MET A 158 -1.72 -0.51 -6.94
CA MET A 158 -1.94 -1.38 -8.11
C MET A 158 -1.20 -0.86 -9.34
N TYR A 159 -1.21 0.45 -9.58
CA TYR A 159 -0.43 1.03 -10.66
C TYR A 159 1.07 0.96 -10.40
N GLU A 160 1.56 1.25 -9.19
CA GLU A 160 2.97 1.02 -8.83
C GLU A 160 3.36 -0.45 -9.08
N LYS A 161 2.50 -1.40 -8.66
CA LYS A 161 2.72 -2.83 -8.85
C LYS A 161 2.80 -3.20 -10.33
N LYS A 162 1.95 -2.62 -11.19
CA LYS A 162 1.97 -2.81 -12.65
C LYS A 162 3.30 -2.37 -13.26
N GLN A 163 3.99 -1.37 -12.70
CA GLN A 163 5.34 -0.97 -13.14
C GLN A 163 6.43 -1.98 -12.77
N GLY A 164 6.16 -2.90 -11.82
CA GLY A 164 7.09 -3.92 -11.37
C GLY A 164 8.39 -3.32 -10.86
N LYS A 165 9.54 -3.87 -11.26
CA LYS A 165 10.89 -3.45 -10.80
C LYS A 165 11.24 -1.98 -11.11
N LYS A 166 10.48 -1.30 -11.98
CA LYS A 166 10.66 0.13 -12.28
C LYS A 166 10.05 1.04 -11.19
N SER A 167 9.11 0.52 -10.42
CA SER A 167 8.51 1.25 -9.29
C SER A 167 9.54 1.49 -8.20
N PHE A 168 9.60 2.72 -7.70
CA PHE A 168 10.35 3.07 -6.50
C PHE A 168 9.92 2.21 -5.30
N TRP A 169 8.62 1.90 -5.22
CA TRP A 169 7.98 1.16 -4.13
C TRP A 169 8.02 -0.36 -4.32
N TYR A 170 8.67 -0.87 -5.37
CA TYR A 170 8.67 -2.30 -5.68
C TYR A 170 9.05 -3.20 -4.49
N PRO A 171 10.12 -2.92 -3.70
CA PRO A 171 10.46 -3.76 -2.55
C PRO A 171 9.39 -3.74 -1.45
N TYR A 172 8.74 -2.59 -1.24
CA TYR A 172 7.66 -2.45 -0.27
C TYR A 172 6.39 -3.18 -0.71
N ILE A 173 5.96 -2.99 -1.96
CA ILE A 173 4.80 -3.68 -2.53
C ILE A 173 4.99 -5.19 -2.54
N ARG A 174 6.20 -5.67 -2.85
CA ARG A 174 6.53 -7.09 -2.78
C ARG A 174 6.39 -7.64 -1.36
N GLU A 175 6.75 -6.84 -0.34
CA GLU A 175 6.53 -7.24 1.04
C GLU A 175 5.02 -7.28 1.37
N LEU A 176 4.24 -6.29 0.94
CA LEU A 176 2.77 -6.35 1.09
C LEU A 176 2.15 -7.57 0.39
N ASP A 177 2.64 -7.94 -0.79
CA ASP A 177 2.23 -9.13 -1.52
C ASP A 177 2.64 -10.44 -0.80
N ARG A 178 3.76 -10.46 -0.09
CA ARG A 178 4.12 -11.60 0.79
C ARG A 178 3.08 -11.75 1.89
N GLN A 179 2.65 -10.64 2.48
CA GLN A 179 1.66 -10.62 3.54
C GLN A 179 0.27 -10.99 3.02
N ARG A 180 -0.13 -10.57 1.82
CA ARG A 180 -1.47 -10.81 1.24
C ARG A 180 -2.63 -10.35 2.13
N GLY A 181 -2.43 -9.24 2.85
CA GLY A 181 -3.39 -8.77 3.85
C GLY A 181 -3.52 -9.67 5.08
N ARG A 182 -2.58 -10.61 5.25
CA ARG A 182 -2.45 -11.44 6.45
C ARG A 182 -1.61 -10.65 7.46
N GLY A 183 -2.14 -10.48 8.66
CA GLY A 183 -1.36 -9.95 9.80
C GLY A 183 -0.31 -10.95 10.27
N GLN A 184 0.32 -10.69 11.40
CA GLN A 184 1.26 -11.63 12.03
C GLN A 184 0.69 -13.02 12.35
N MET A 185 -0.64 -13.16 12.38
CA MET A 185 -1.29 -14.45 12.53
C MET A 185 -1.33 -15.28 11.25
N ALA A 186 -0.86 -14.76 10.12
CA ALA A 186 -0.89 -15.43 8.81
C ALA A 186 -2.30 -15.86 8.36
N VAL A 187 -3.35 -15.24 8.92
CA VAL A 187 -4.77 -15.47 8.58
C VAL A 187 -5.24 -14.39 7.61
N GLU A 188 -5.90 -14.80 6.53
CA GLU A 188 -6.47 -13.88 5.54
C GLU A 188 -7.70 -13.19 6.10
N SER A 189 -7.90 -11.92 5.71
CA SER A 189 -9.11 -11.18 6.04
C SER A 189 -10.35 -11.91 5.53
N PRO A 190 -11.45 -11.99 6.32
CA PRO A 190 -12.73 -12.54 5.87
C PRO A 190 -13.28 -11.88 4.60
N LEU A 191 -12.85 -10.66 4.28
CA LEU A 191 -13.19 -10.01 3.01
C LEU A 191 -12.72 -10.80 1.78
N LEU A 192 -11.68 -11.63 1.91
CA LEU A 192 -11.14 -12.45 0.82
C LEU A 192 -11.65 -13.90 0.82
N TRP A 193 -12.48 -14.26 1.80
CA TRP A 193 -13.01 -15.62 1.93
C TRP A 193 -14.10 -15.89 0.88
N SER A 194 -14.26 -17.16 0.55
CA SER A 194 -15.40 -17.68 -0.21
C SER A 194 -16.69 -17.65 0.60
N GLU A 195 -17.84 -17.76 -0.06
CA GLU A 195 -19.15 -17.81 0.62
C GLU A 195 -19.24 -18.96 1.62
N ALA A 196 -18.72 -20.14 1.27
CA ALA A 196 -18.69 -21.30 2.14
C ALA A 196 -17.81 -21.08 3.39
N GLU A 197 -16.72 -20.33 3.28
CA GLU A 197 -15.89 -19.96 4.43
C GLU A 197 -16.58 -18.90 5.31
N LEU A 198 -17.33 -17.97 4.71
CA LEU A 198 -18.13 -17.01 5.47
C LEU A 198 -19.27 -17.68 6.25
N ASP A 199 -19.70 -18.88 5.87
CA ASP A 199 -20.69 -19.63 6.62
C ASP A 199 -20.21 -20.04 8.02
N TYR A 200 -18.89 -20.12 8.27
CA TYR A 200 -18.35 -20.28 9.63
C TYR A 200 -18.69 -19.11 10.55
N LEU A 201 -19.03 -17.94 10.01
CA LEU A 201 -19.44 -16.76 10.78
C LEU A 201 -20.96 -16.66 10.94
N THR A 202 -21.73 -17.69 10.56
CA THR A 202 -23.20 -17.66 10.68
C THR A 202 -23.63 -17.48 12.13
N GLY A 203 -24.49 -16.49 12.38
CA GLY A 203 -24.92 -16.08 13.72
C GLY A 203 -24.02 -15.03 14.38
N SER A 204 -22.84 -14.73 13.82
CA SER A 204 -22.01 -13.61 14.26
C SER A 204 -22.41 -12.32 13.52
N PRO A 205 -22.47 -11.16 14.21
CA PRO A 205 -22.64 -9.86 13.55
C PRO A 205 -21.51 -9.58 12.53
N THR A 206 -20.32 -10.16 12.72
CA THR A 206 -19.19 -10.01 11.81
C THR A 206 -19.50 -10.48 10.38
N LYS A 207 -20.37 -11.49 10.20
CA LYS A 207 -20.75 -11.93 8.83
C LYS A 207 -21.42 -10.79 8.06
N ALA A 208 -22.34 -10.09 8.71
CA ALA A 208 -23.05 -8.97 8.10
C ALA A 208 -22.09 -7.80 7.80
N GLU A 209 -21.20 -7.47 8.73
CA GLU A 209 -20.18 -6.42 8.54
C GLU A 209 -19.25 -6.71 7.36
N VAL A 210 -18.81 -7.96 7.21
CA VAL A 210 -17.94 -8.38 6.10
C VAL A 210 -18.67 -8.30 4.76
N VAL A 211 -19.93 -8.73 4.71
CA VAL A 211 -20.77 -8.64 3.50
C VAL A 211 -21.00 -7.17 3.12
N GLU A 212 -21.45 -6.33 4.06
CA GLU A 212 -21.69 -4.91 3.83
C GLU A 212 -20.40 -4.20 3.36
N ARG A 213 -19.26 -4.53 3.99
CA ARG A 213 -17.99 -3.94 3.61
C ARG A 213 -17.56 -4.39 2.21
N ALA A 214 -17.75 -5.66 1.84
CA ALA A 214 -17.46 -6.15 0.50
C ALA A 214 -18.30 -5.46 -0.57
N GLU A 215 -19.60 -5.25 -0.32
CA GLU A 215 -20.46 -4.45 -1.19
C GLU A 215 -20.00 -2.99 -1.28
N GLY A 216 -19.58 -2.39 -0.17
CA GLY A 216 -18.98 -1.05 -0.14
C GLY A 216 -17.76 -0.94 -1.05
N ILE A 217 -16.82 -1.90 -0.95
CA ILE A 217 -15.64 -1.95 -1.82
C ILE A 217 -16.05 -2.10 -3.29
N LYS A 218 -17.11 -2.87 -3.60
CA LYS A 218 -17.62 -2.99 -4.98
C LYS A 218 -18.21 -1.67 -5.49
N ARG A 219 -18.93 -0.92 -4.66
CA ARG A 219 -19.44 0.42 -5.02
C ARG A 219 -18.28 1.38 -5.30
N GLU A 220 -17.26 1.40 -4.45
CA GLU A 220 -16.05 2.21 -4.67
C GLU A 220 -15.34 1.83 -5.98
N TYR A 221 -15.21 0.53 -6.29
CA TYR A 221 -14.64 0.05 -7.56
C TYR A 221 -15.39 0.59 -8.79
N ASN A 222 -16.73 0.59 -8.74
CA ASN A 222 -17.55 1.05 -9.85
C ASN A 222 -17.48 2.58 -10.06
N GLU A 223 -17.04 3.35 -9.06
CA GLU A 223 -16.86 4.80 -9.17
C GLU A 223 -15.44 5.20 -9.63
N LEU A 224 -14.49 4.27 -9.70
CA LEU A 224 -13.07 4.58 -10.00
C LEU A 224 -12.91 5.35 -11.31
N ASP A 225 -13.57 4.91 -12.38
CA ASP A 225 -13.42 5.53 -13.70
C ASP A 225 -14.04 6.92 -13.73
N THR A 226 -15.22 7.09 -13.11
CA THR A 226 -15.88 8.40 -12.99
C THR A 226 -14.94 9.40 -12.30
N VAL A 227 -14.34 8.98 -11.19
CA VAL A 227 -13.46 9.84 -10.41
C VAL A 227 -12.11 10.08 -11.11
N TRP A 228 -11.59 9.06 -11.80
CA TRP A 228 -10.42 9.19 -12.66
C TRP A 228 -10.60 10.26 -13.73
N PHE A 229 -11.77 10.28 -14.39
CA PHE A 229 -12.10 11.30 -15.39
C PHE A 229 -12.33 12.68 -14.78
N MET A 230 -13.06 12.77 -13.66
CA MET A 230 -13.32 14.04 -12.98
C MET A 230 -12.02 14.74 -12.57
N ALA A 231 -11.05 13.99 -12.05
CA ALA A 231 -9.75 14.51 -11.64
C ALA A 231 -8.81 14.88 -12.81
N GLY A 232 -9.21 14.65 -14.08
CA GLY A 232 -8.34 14.88 -15.24
C GLY A 232 -7.11 13.96 -15.28
N SER A 233 -7.20 12.81 -14.62
CA SER A 233 -6.14 11.87 -14.14
C SER A 233 -6.05 11.90 -12.62
N LEU A 234 -6.34 10.77 -11.98
CA LEU A 234 -6.28 10.65 -10.51
C LEU A 234 -4.85 10.82 -9.99
N PHE A 235 -3.84 10.48 -10.80
CA PHE A 235 -2.45 10.53 -10.40
C PHE A 235 -1.61 11.38 -11.35
N GLN A 236 -0.57 12.01 -10.80
CA GLN A 236 0.32 12.89 -11.57
C GLN A 236 1.23 12.15 -12.56
N GLN A 237 1.52 10.86 -12.35
CA GLN A 237 2.62 10.13 -13.03
C GLN A 237 2.21 8.83 -13.73
N TYR A 238 0.93 8.45 -13.72
CA TYR A 238 0.50 7.13 -14.21
C TYR A 238 -0.21 7.16 -15.55
N PRO A 239 -0.08 6.08 -16.35
CA PRO A 239 -0.56 6.05 -17.72
C PRO A 239 -2.08 6.11 -17.84
N TYR A 240 -2.51 6.58 -19.02
CA TYR A 240 -3.88 6.86 -19.48
C TYR A 240 -4.89 5.68 -19.45
N ASP A 241 -4.50 4.48 -19.02
CA ASP A 241 -5.43 3.36 -18.94
C ASP A 241 -6.44 3.60 -17.82
N ILE A 242 -7.72 3.51 -18.16
CA ILE A 242 -8.83 3.68 -17.22
C ILE A 242 -8.76 2.56 -16.15
N PRO A 243 -8.99 2.86 -14.86
CA PRO A 243 -8.79 1.90 -13.76
C PRO A 243 -9.46 0.53 -13.95
N THR A 244 -10.76 0.49 -14.30
CA THR A 244 -11.48 -0.79 -14.39
C THR A 244 -11.07 -1.62 -15.61
N GLU A 245 -10.58 -0.99 -16.68
CA GLU A 245 -9.99 -1.69 -17.83
C GLU A 245 -8.61 -2.27 -17.49
N ALA A 246 -7.82 -1.53 -16.72
CA ALA A 246 -6.48 -1.95 -16.31
C ALA A 246 -6.52 -3.06 -15.25
N PHE A 247 -7.53 -3.06 -14.38
CA PHE A 247 -7.59 -3.94 -13.23
C PHE A 247 -8.99 -4.49 -12.96
N PRO A 248 -9.15 -5.83 -12.92
CA PRO A 248 -10.43 -6.42 -12.55
C PRO A 248 -10.71 -6.22 -11.06
N PHE A 249 -11.99 -6.31 -10.69
CA PHE A 249 -12.47 -6.11 -9.33
C PHE A 249 -11.73 -6.95 -8.29
N GLU A 250 -11.38 -8.20 -8.62
CA GLU A 250 -10.75 -9.13 -7.68
C GLU A 250 -9.35 -8.65 -7.26
N ILE A 251 -8.62 -8.06 -8.20
CA ILE A 251 -7.30 -7.48 -7.92
C ILE A 251 -7.45 -6.20 -7.11
N PHE A 252 -8.45 -5.37 -7.42
CA PHE A 252 -8.77 -4.19 -6.61
C PHE A 252 -9.13 -4.55 -5.18
N LYS A 253 -10.04 -5.52 -4.98
CA LYS A 253 -10.46 -6.01 -3.67
C LYS A 253 -9.28 -6.54 -2.87
N GLN A 254 -8.38 -7.30 -3.51
CA GLN A 254 -7.17 -7.79 -2.86
C GLN A 254 -6.23 -6.65 -2.43
N ALA A 255 -5.99 -5.66 -3.30
CA ALA A 255 -5.18 -4.49 -2.96
C ALA A 255 -5.82 -3.66 -1.85
N PHE A 256 -7.14 -3.49 -1.88
CA PHE A 256 -7.91 -2.80 -0.86
C PHE A 256 -7.74 -3.45 0.51
N VAL A 257 -7.91 -4.77 0.58
CA VAL A 257 -7.72 -5.53 1.83
C VAL A 257 -6.28 -5.44 2.32
N ALA A 258 -5.29 -5.51 1.42
CA ALA A 258 -3.90 -5.29 1.78
C ALA A 258 -3.71 -3.91 2.42
N VAL A 259 -4.16 -2.83 1.76
CA VAL A 259 -4.10 -1.46 2.32
C VAL A 259 -4.81 -1.38 3.67
N GLN A 260 -6.03 -1.89 3.78
CA GLN A 260 -6.81 -1.86 5.02
C GLN A 260 -6.09 -2.54 6.19
N SER A 261 -5.35 -3.62 5.93
CA SER A 261 -4.55 -4.33 6.95
C SER A 261 -3.24 -3.63 7.34
N CYS A 262 -2.78 -2.68 6.51
CA CYS A 262 -1.48 -2.03 6.64
C CYS A 262 -1.56 -0.56 7.06
N VAL A 263 -2.73 0.06 6.86
CA VAL A 263 -2.88 1.49 7.01
C VAL A 263 -2.81 1.91 8.48
N VAL A 264 -2.07 2.99 8.72
CA VAL A 264 -1.92 3.61 10.03
C VAL A 264 -2.67 4.94 10.02
N HIS A 265 -3.42 5.21 11.08
CA HIS A 265 -4.04 6.51 11.29
C HIS A 265 -3.12 7.43 12.11
N LEU A 266 -2.35 8.26 11.43
CA LEU A 266 -1.46 9.25 12.03
C LEU A 266 -2.27 10.38 12.68
N GLN A 267 -1.89 10.76 13.89
CA GLN A 267 -2.54 11.84 14.65
C GLN A 267 -1.83 13.17 14.42
N LYS A 268 -2.57 14.28 14.58
CA LYS A 268 -2.03 15.65 14.50
C LYS A 268 -1.35 15.98 13.16
N VAL A 269 -1.86 15.40 12.08
CA VAL A 269 -1.43 15.67 10.69
C VAL A 269 -2.61 16.17 9.85
N SER A 270 -2.34 16.70 8.66
CA SER A 270 -3.38 17.06 7.70
C SER A 270 -4.19 15.84 7.25
N LEU A 271 -5.41 16.06 6.75
CA LEU A 271 -6.26 14.97 6.24
C LEU A 271 -5.55 14.15 5.14
N ALA A 272 -4.75 14.81 4.30
CA ALA A 272 -3.96 14.18 3.25
C ALA A 272 -2.87 13.21 3.75
N ARG A 273 -2.47 13.33 5.03
CA ARG A 273 -1.43 12.51 5.67
C ARG A 273 -1.97 11.55 6.72
N ARG A 274 -3.27 11.62 7.06
CA ARG A 274 -3.86 10.87 8.17
C ARG A 274 -3.77 9.36 7.97
N PHE A 275 -4.04 8.90 6.75
CA PHE A 275 -3.89 7.50 6.38
C PHE A 275 -2.55 7.30 5.69
N ALA A 276 -1.71 6.47 6.29
CA ALA A 276 -0.34 6.25 5.86
C ALA A 276 -0.01 4.77 5.79
N LEU A 277 0.72 4.40 4.73
CA LEU A 277 1.38 3.10 4.62
C LEU A 277 2.85 3.30 4.97
N VAL A 278 3.25 2.76 6.11
CA VAL A 278 4.58 2.96 6.69
C VAL A 278 5.35 1.63 6.54
N PRO A 279 6.44 1.57 5.76
CA PRO A 279 7.32 0.40 5.75
C PRO A 279 7.79 0.07 7.19
N LEU A 280 7.92 -1.22 7.54
CA LEU A 280 8.09 -1.72 8.92
C LEU A 280 6.89 -1.51 9.85
N GLY A 281 5.85 -0.81 9.41
CA GLY A 281 4.57 -0.72 10.10
C GLY A 281 3.72 -1.98 9.89
N PRO A 282 2.40 -1.89 10.15
CA PRO A 282 1.47 -2.95 9.83
C PRO A 282 1.58 -3.38 8.34
N PRO A 283 1.46 -4.68 8.04
CA PRO A 283 0.98 -5.74 8.92
C PRO A 283 2.13 -6.49 9.62
N LEU A 284 3.36 -5.96 9.55
CA LEU A 284 4.57 -6.60 10.10
C LEU A 284 4.65 -6.49 11.62
N LEU A 285 3.90 -5.57 12.24
CA LEU A 285 3.81 -5.38 13.68
C LEU A 285 2.71 -6.24 14.30
N ALA A 286 2.93 -6.70 15.54
CA ALA A 286 1.93 -7.44 16.30
C ALA A 286 0.97 -6.47 16.99
N TYR A 287 -0.27 -6.89 17.23
CA TYR A 287 -1.23 -6.09 17.99
C TYR A 287 -1.52 -6.73 19.35
N ARG A 288 -1.55 -5.92 20.41
CA ARG A 288 -2.08 -6.33 21.73
C ARG A 288 -2.84 -5.19 22.40
N SER A 289 -4.01 -5.53 22.93
CA SER A 289 -4.91 -4.63 23.66
C SER A 289 -4.40 -4.11 25.00
N ASN A 290 -3.16 -4.42 25.39
CA ASN A 290 -2.52 -3.88 26.59
C ASN A 290 -1.24 -3.10 26.25
N CYS A 291 -1.06 -2.74 24.98
CA CYS A 291 0.04 -1.92 24.49
C CYS A 291 -0.35 -0.44 24.42
N LYS A 292 0.63 0.44 24.40
CA LYS A 292 0.47 1.89 24.17
C LYS A 292 1.37 2.40 23.06
N ALA A 293 2.32 1.57 22.61
CA ALA A 293 3.20 1.91 21.50
C ALA A 293 2.36 2.06 20.23
N MET A 294 2.50 3.20 19.58
CA MET A 294 1.82 3.51 18.32
C MET A 294 2.76 4.31 17.43
N LEU A 295 2.57 4.19 16.12
CA LEU A 295 3.31 5.00 15.17
C LEU A 295 2.86 6.46 15.28
N SER A 296 3.82 7.35 15.42
CA SER A 296 3.58 8.79 15.61
C SER A 296 4.50 9.62 14.72
N VAL A 297 4.05 10.81 14.34
CA VAL A 297 4.86 11.73 13.54
C VAL A 297 5.74 12.57 14.46
N VAL A 298 7.05 12.54 14.19
CA VAL A 298 8.06 13.33 14.90
C VAL A 298 8.94 14.01 13.85
N GLY A 299 8.82 15.34 13.74
CA GLY A 299 9.47 16.09 12.66
C GLY A 299 8.97 15.63 11.28
N ASP A 300 9.91 15.26 10.40
CA ASP A 300 9.62 14.73 9.06
C ASP A 300 9.73 13.19 9.00
N ALA A 301 9.48 12.49 10.11
CA ALA A 301 9.53 11.04 10.18
C ALA A 301 8.34 10.46 10.93
N VAL A 302 8.03 9.19 10.66
CA VAL A 302 7.11 8.37 11.45
C VAL A 302 7.94 7.44 12.33
N GLN A 303 7.74 7.53 13.64
CA GLN A 303 8.53 6.82 14.64
C GLN A 303 7.68 5.84 15.43
N LEU A 304 8.30 4.73 15.81
CA LEU A 304 7.78 3.82 16.82
C LEU A 304 8.65 3.88 18.07
N VAL A 305 8.07 4.35 19.17
CA VAL A 305 8.67 4.30 20.51
C VAL A 305 8.05 3.14 21.27
N VAL A 306 8.88 2.27 21.85
CA VAL A 306 8.38 1.10 22.59
C VAL A 306 7.85 1.48 23.96
N ASP A 307 6.74 0.86 24.37
CA ASP A 307 6.09 1.06 25.67
C ASP A 307 6.51 0.02 26.73
N ARG A 308 7.35 -0.94 26.33
CA ARG A 308 7.81 -2.09 27.13
C ARG A 308 9.22 -2.48 26.75
N ALA A 309 9.88 -3.21 27.65
CA ALA A 309 11.16 -3.83 27.34
C ALA A 309 10.98 -5.01 26.38
N TYR A 310 11.96 -5.21 25.51
CA TYR A 310 12.04 -6.36 24.59
C TYR A 310 13.41 -7.03 24.71
N LYS A 311 13.44 -8.34 24.52
CA LYS A 311 14.68 -9.09 24.25
C LYS A 311 14.94 -9.18 22.76
N ALA A 312 16.22 -9.26 22.39
CA ALA A 312 16.61 -9.49 21.00
C ALA A 312 15.87 -10.71 20.41
N GLY A 313 15.25 -10.52 19.26
CA GLY A 313 14.43 -11.53 18.57
C GLY A 313 12.95 -11.53 18.94
N GLU A 314 12.51 -10.82 19.99
CA GLU A 314 11.09 -10.73 20.32
C GLU A 314 10.32 -9.88 19.31
N SER A 315 9.10 -10.29 18.97
CA SER A 315 8.26 -9.53 18.05
C SER A 315 7.82 -8.20 18.66
N ILE A 316 7.96 -7.12 17.89
CA ILE A 316 7.49 -5.80 18.29
C ILE A 316 5.97 -5.76 18.26
N VAL A 317 5.39 -5.32 19.37
CA VAL A 317 3.95 -5.22 19.59
C VAL A 317 3.54 -3.75 19.67
N VAL A 318 2.39 -3.42 19.10
CA VAL A 318 1.74 -2.11 19.12
C VAL A 318 0.27 -2.21 19.56
N TRP A 319 -0.35 -1.06 19.80
CA TRP A 319 -1.79 -0.93 20.08
C TRP A 319 -2.65 -1.15 18.84
#